data_AF-A0A6A3MD14-F1
#
_entry.id   AF-A0A6A3MD14-F1
#
_cell.length_a   1.000
_cell.length_b   1.000
_cell.length_c   1.000
_cell.angle_alpha   90.00
_cell.angle_beta   90.00
_cell.angle_gamma   90.00
#
_symmetry.space_group_name_H-M   'P 1'
#
loop_
_entity.id
_entity.type
_entity.pdbx_description
1 polymer ?
#
loop_
_entity_poly.entity_id
_entity_poly.type
_entity_poly.pdbx_seq_one_letter_code
_entity_poly.pdbx_strand_id
1 'polypeptide(L)'
;MKLLLCDSKYEPKLLPLVAAFAKKFKVPEKRLYRVKIKALAETRQWDALHKFSMEKKNPPCGFKAFAIACLEEGEKQQAENYTARITSVDEKFETLIHLDMYSDALQLAIKLKDPEKLTSVRNLCNDDNICNQADKAAMELGFVS
;
A
#
# COMPACT_ATOMS: atom_id res chain seq x y z
N MET A 1 2.46 -22.54 1.92
CA MET A 1 2.39 -21.61 3.07
C MET A 1 1.20 -20.67 3.00
N LYS A 2 0.92 -19.99 1.86
CA LYS A 2 -0.27 -19.11 1.75
C LYS A 2 -1.57 -19.84 2.11
N LEU A 3 -1.80 -21.01 1.52
CA LEU A 3 -2.96 -21.87 1.82
C LEU A 3 -3.09 -22.15 3.32
N LEU A 4 -2.03 -22.66 3.96
CA LEU A 4 -2.01 -22.89 5.42
C LEU A 4 -2.33 -21.63 6.25
N LEU A 5 -1.92 -20.45 5.79
CA LEU A 5 -2.25 -19.18 6.45
C LEU A 5 -3.72 -18.80 6.22
N CYS A 6 -4.27 -19.03 5.03
CA CYS A 6 -5.69 -18.82 4.77
C CYS A 6 -6.55 -19.77 5.62
N ASP A 7 -6.19 -21.06 5.65
CA ASP A 7 -6.89 -22.11 6.40
C ASP A 7 -6.78 -21.87 7.92
N SER A 8 -5.73 -21.19 8.38
CA SER A 8 -5.56 -20.85 9.79
C SER A 8 -6.67 -19.98 10.37
N LYS A 9 -7.48 -19.34 9.52
CA LYS A 9 -8.74 -18.68 9.90
C LYS A 9 -9.70 -19.63 10.63
N TYR A 10 -9.79 -20.87 10.17
CA TYR A 10 -10.66 -21.91 10.72
C TYR A 10 -9.89 -22.90 11.60
N GLU A 11 -8.60 -23.09 11.31
CA GLU A 11 -7.72 -24.00 12.06
C GLU A 11 -6.49 -23.27 12.62
N PRO A 12 -6.60 -22.56 13.77
CA PRO A 12 -5.50 -21.80 14.35
C PRO A 12 -4.22 -22.60 14.62
N LYS A 13 -4.36 -23.93 14.83
CA LYS A 13 -3.25 -24.88 14.98
C LYS A 13 -2.31 -24.96 13.76
N LEU A 14 -2.70 -24.43 12.61
CA LEU A 14 -1.86 -24.34 11.41
C LEU A 14 -0.80 -23.23 11.52
N LEU A 15 -0.97 -22.24 12.40
CA LEU A 15 0.01 -21.15 12.58
C LEU A 15 1.40 -21.65 13.03
N PRO A 16 1.52 -22.52 14.07
CA PRO A 16 2.79 -23.17 14.40
C PRO A 16 3.42 -23.95 13.22
N LEU A 17 2.60 -24.61 12.39
CA LEU A 17 3.09 -25.36 11.23
C LEU A 17 3.69 -24.44 10.17
N VAL A 18 3.07 -23.28 9.92
CA VAL A 18 3.62 -22.25 9.03
C VAL A 18 4.97 -21.75 9.54
N ALA A 19 5.11 -21.49 10.84
CA ALA A 19 6.38 -21.07 11.44
C ALA A 19 7.46 -22.16 11.32
N ALA A 20 7.11 -23.42 11.58
CA ALA A 20 8.01 -24.56 11.41
C ALA A 20 8.48 -24.70 9.95
N PHE A 21 7.60 -24.51 8.98
CA PHE A 21 7.94 -24.55 7.55
C PHE A 21 8.84 -23.39 7.16
N ALA A 22 8.51 -22.17 7.59
CA ALA A 22 9.34 -21.00 7.34
C ALA A 22 10.78 -21.21 7.84
N LYS A 23 10.94 -21.78 9.04
CA LYS A 23 12.25 -22.13 9.61
C LYS A 23 12.94 -23.25 8.80
N LYS A 24 12.24 -24.36 8.54
CA LYS A 24 12.78 -25.52 7.81
C LYS A 24 13.31 -25.14 6.43
N PHE A 25 12.58 -24.29 5.70
CA PHE A 25 12.93 -23.86 4.36
C PHE A 25 13.70 -22.53 4.31
N LYS A 26 14.13 -22.01 5.46
CA LYS A 26 14.89 -20.75 5.58
C LYS A 26 14.23 -19.61 4.80
N VAL A 27 12.91 -19.51 4.91
CA VAL A 27 12.14 -18.50 4.18
C VAL A 27 12.54 -17.11 4.66
N PRO A 28 12.97 -16.20 3.76
CA PRO A 28 13.30 -14.84 4.16
C PRO A 28 12.10 -14.14 4.79
N GLU A 29 12.34 -13.36 5.84
CA GLU A 29 11.27 -12.71 6.59
C GLU A 29 10.38 -11.81 5.71
N LYS A 30 10.98 -11.04 4.81
CA LYS A 30 10.25 -10.21 3.82
C LYS A 30 9.27 -11.03 2.97
N ARG A 31 9.64 -12.25 2.60
CA ARG A 31 8.77 -13.17 1.85
C ARG A 31 7.63 -13.68 2.72
N LEU A 32 7.93 -14.08 3.96
CA LEU A 32 6.90 -14.53 4.91
C LEU A 32 5.87 -13.41 5.18
N TYR A 33 6.32 -12.17 5.36
CA TYR A 33 5.46 -11.00 5.52
C TYR A 33 4.49 -10.84 4.34
N ARG A 34 5.01 -10.80 3.10
CA ARG A 34 4.16 -10.69 1.90
C ARG A 34 3.10 -11.78 1.81
N VAL A 35 3.49 -13.03 2.12
CA VAL A 35 2.56 -14.17 2.12
C VAL A 35 1.49 -14.04 3.21
N LYS A 36 1.86 -13.60 4.42
CA LYS A 36 0.91 -13.39 5.53
C LYS A 36 -0.04 -12.23 5.26
N ILE A 37 0.45 -11.10 4.72
CA ILE A 37 -0.41 -9.97 4.31
C ILE A 37 -1.46 -10.44 3.32
N LYS A 38 -1.03 -11.09 2.23
CA LYS A 38 -1.94 -11.53 1.17
C LYS A 38 -2.95 -12.56 1.69
N ALA A 39 -2.52 -13.52 2.50
CA ALA A 39 -3.43 -14.51 3.08
C ALA A 39 -4.49 -13.87 4.00
N LEU A 40 -4.09 -12.91 4.85
CA LEU A 40 -5.01 -12.22 5.75
C LEU A 40 -6.00 -11.33 4.97
N ALA A 41 -5.54 -10.68 3.89
CA ALA A 41 -6.40 -9.87 3.03
C ALA A 41 -7.40 -10.73 2.24
N GLU A 42 -6.93 -11.76 1.52
CA GLU A 42 -7.77 -12.69 0.73
C GLU A 42 -8.85 -13.39 1.59
N THR A 43 -8.59 -13.56 2.89
CA THR A 43 -9.54 -14.15 3.83
C THR A 43 -10.34 -13.13 4.65
N ARG A 44 -10.17 -11.84 4.32
CA ARG A 44 -10.84 -10.67 4.92
C ARG A 44 -10.69 -10.59 6.45
N GLN A 45 -9.54 -11.04 6.95
CA GLN A 45 -9.22 -11.00 8.38
C GLN A 45 -8.64 -9.63 8.75
N TRP A 46 -9.42 -8.56 8.57
CA TRP A 46 -8.97 -7.17 8.71
C TRP A 46 -8.40 -6.85 10.11
N ASP A 47 -9.03 -7.36 11.18
CA ASP A 47 -8.51 -7.19 12.54
C ASP A 47 -7.16 -7.85 12.74
N ALA A 48 -6.96 -9.05 12.18
CA ALA A 48 -5.70 -9.76 12.25
C ALA A 48 -4.64 -9.09 11.39
N LEU A 49 -5.00 -8.55 10.22
CA LEU A 49 -4.13 -7.76 9.37
C LEU A 49 -3.69 -6.45 10.06
N HIS A 50 -4.62 -5.78 10.74
CA HIS A 50 -4.34 -4.60 11.53
C HIS A 50 -3.37 -4.92 12.68
N LYS A 51 -3.65 -5.94 13.48
CA LYS A 51 -2.74 -6.43 14.53
C LYS A 51 -1.36 -6.77 13.97
N PHE A 52 -1.32 -7.48 12.83
CA PHE A 52 -0.07 -7.85 12.17
C PHE A 52 0.76 -6.62 11.74
N SER A 53 0.10 -5.58 11.24
CA SER A 53 0.74 -4.33 10.85
C SER A 53 1.36 -3.54 12.02
N MET A 54 1.06 -3.92 13.27
CA MET A 54 1.59 -3.30 14.49
C MET A 54 2.69 -4.14 15.15
N GLU A 55 2.95 -5.36 14.68
CA GLU A 55 4.02 -6.22 15.24
C GLU A 55 5.42 -5.60 15.06
N LYS A 56 5.62 -4.80 14.01
CA LYS A 56 6.87 -4.06 13.76
C LYS A 56 6.58 -2.63 13.36
N LYS A 57 7.33 -1.69 13.93
CA LYS A 57 7.31 -0.27 13.51
C LYS A 57 7.59 -0.11 12.02
N ASN A 58 8.59 -0.86 11.52
CA ASN A 58 9.00 -0.88 10.11
C ASN A 58 8.91 -2.33 9.57
N PRO A 59 7.77 -2.75 9.00
CA PRO A 59 7.65 -4.06 8.38
C PRO A 59 8.68 -4.26 7.24
N PRO A 60 9.31 -5.44 7.09
CA PRO A 60 10.34 -5.68 6.06
C PRO A 60 9.87 -5.48 4.61
N CYS A 61 8.56 -5.47 4.38
CA CYS A 61 7.93 -5.22 3.08
C CYS A 61 7.33 -3.82 2.93
N GLY A 62 7.46 -2.95 3.94
CA GLY A 62 6.80 -1.64 3.98
C GLY A 62 5.27 -1.71 4.14
N PHE A 63 4.64 -0.55 4.26
CA PHE A 63 3.18 -0.42 4.33
C PHE A 63 2.50 -0.45 2.96
N LYS A 64 3.23 -0.17 1.87
CA LYS A 64 2.74 -0.33 0.49
C LYS A 64 2.17 -1.72 0.23
N ALA A 65 2.82 -2.76 0.74
CA ALA A 65 2.35 -4.13 0.60
C ALA A 65 0.99 -4.38 1.29
N PHE A 66 0.73 -3.74 2.43
CA PHE A 66 -0.56 -3.82 3.11
C PHE A 66 -1.63 -3.07 2.32
N ALA A 67 -1.31 -1.86 1.84
CA ALA A 67 -2.23 -1.02 1.09
C ALA A 67 -2.72 -1.71 -0.19
N ILE A 68 -1.78 -2.23 -1.00
CA ILE A 68 -2.09 -2.95 -2.25
C ILE A 68 -2.97 -4.17 -1.96
N ALA A 69 -2.63 -4.97 -0.93
CA ALA A 69 -3.40 -6.17 -0.60
C ALA A 69 -4.84 -5.84 -0.15
N CYS A 70 -5.05 -4.71 0.53
CA CYS A 70 -6.41 -4.28 0.90
C CYS A 70 -7.19 -3.83 -0.33
N LEU A 71 -6.56 -3.11 -1.26
CA LEU A 71 -7.21 -2.69 -2.50
C LEU A 71 -7.57 -3.87 -3.41
N GLU A 72 -6.68 -4.86 -3.55
CA GLU A 72 -6.95 -6.09 -4.31
C GLU A 72 -8.26 -6.78 -3.88
N GLU A 73 -8.66 -6.60 -2.62
CA GLU A 73 -9.86 -7.19 -2.01
C GLU A 73 -11.03 -6.19 -1.87
N GLY A 74 -10.90 -4.98 -2.42
CA GLY A 74 -11.93 -3.95 -2.42
C GLY A 74 -12.06 -3.12 -1.14
N GLU A 75 -11.17 -3.31 -0.14
CA GLU A 75 -11.18 -2.53 1.10
C GLU A 75 -10.39 -1.23 0.97
N LYS A 76 -10.99 -0.27 0.26
CA LYS A 76 -10.39 1.03 -0.02
C LYS A 76 -9.98 1.78 1.26
N GLN A 77 -10.84 1.80 2.29
CA GLN A 77 -10.55 2.52 3.54
C GLN A 77 -9.31 1.95 4.27
N GLN A 78 -9.14 0.63 4.27
CA GLN A 78 -7.92 0.01 4.83
C GLN A 78 -6.68 0.37 4.01
N ALA A 79 -6.80 0.36 2.67
CA ALA A 79 -5.71 0.74 1.79
C ALA A 79 -5.23 2.19 2.03
N GLU A 80 -6.17 3.12 2.20
CA GLU A 80 -5.91 4.52 2.53
C GLU A 80 -5.17 4.66 3.88
N ASN A 81 -5.66 3.96 4.92
CA ASN A 81 -5.04 3.95 6.24
C ASN A 81 -3.58 3.46 6.21
N TYR A 82 -3.29 2.41 5.43
CA TYR A 82 -1.92 1.92 5.28
C TYR A 82 -1.05 2.86 4.44
N THR A 83 -1.60 3.49 3.41
CA THR A 83 -0.88 4.47 2.59
C THR A 83 -0.47 5.70 3.40
N ALA A 84 -1.33 6.15 4.33
CA ALA A 84 -1.02 7.23 5.25
C ALA A 84 0.21 6.94 6.13
N ARG A 85 0.50 5.66 6.40
CA ARG A 85 1.62 5.20 7.24
C ARG A 85 2.94 5.05 6.48
N ILE A 86 2.96 5.19 5.16
CA ILE A 86 4.20 5.16 4.38
C ILE A 86 5.00 6.43 4.66
N THR A 87 6.25 6.28 5.09
CA THR A 87 7.15 7.38 5.46
C THR A 87 7.98 7.88 4.28
N SER A 88 8.36 6.99 3.35
CA SER A 88 9.04 7.37 2.12
C SER A 88 8.08 8.13 1.22
N VAL A 89 8.47 9.35 0.84
CA VAL A 89 7.63 10.23 0.03
C VAL A 89 7.41 9.64 -1.37
N ASP A 90 8.46 9.12 -2.00
CA ASP A 90 8.35 8.52 -3.33
C ASP A 90 7.52 7.24 -3.30
N GLU A 91 7.74 6.36 -2.31
CA GLU A 91 6.94 5.14 -2.16
C GLU A 91 5.47 5.48 -1.89
N LYS A 92 5.20 6.53 -1.10
CA LYS A 92 3.85 7.01 -0.82
C LYS A 92 3.18 7.53 -2.08
N PHE A 93 3.86 8.37 -2.86
CA PHE A 93 3.35 8.88 -4.12
C PHE A 93 3.03 7.75 -5.11
N GLU A 94 3.97 6.83 -5.34
CA GLU A 94 3.75 5.66 -6.19
C GLU A 94 2.55 4.81 -5.71
N THR A 95 2.39 4.67 -4.40
CA THR A 95 1.26 3.92 -3.82
C THR A 95 -0.04 4.66 -4.10
N LEU A 96 -0.11 5.97 -3.90
CA LEU A 96 -1.31 6.76 -4.20
C LEU A 96 -1.71 6.66 -5.67
N ILE A 97 -0.75 6.72 -6.60
CA ILE A 97 -0.99 6.51 -8.03
C ILE A 97 -1.55 5.11 -8.28
N HIS A 98 -0.93 4.07 -7.72
CA HIS A 98 -1.40 2.69 -7.88
C HIS A 98 -2.80 2.45 -7.29
N LEU A 99 -3.21 3.25 -6.31
CA LEU A 99 -4.54 3.18 -5.69
C LEU A 99 -5.58 4.09 -6.38
N ASP A 100 -5.24 4.71 -7.51
CA ASP A 100 -6.04 5.72 -8.20
C ASP A 100 -6.46 6.89 -7.29
N MET A 101 -5.66 7.16 -6.25
CA MET A 101 -5.88 8.26 -5.31
C MET A 101 -5.23 9.55 -5.83
N TYR A 102 -5.61 9.97 -7.04
CA TYR A 102 -4.98 11.07 -7.76
C TYR A 102 -5.10 12.42 -7.04
N SER A 103 -6.20 12.65 -6.30
CA SER A 103 -6.36 13.87 -5.48
C SER A 103 -5.28 13.98 -4.41
N ASP A 104 -5.04 12.90 -3.66
CA ASP A 104 -4.01 12.90 -2.61
C ASP A 104 -2.59 12.89 -3.20
N ALA A 105 -2.40 12.21 -4.32
CA ALA A 105 -1.14 12.25 -5.07
C ALA A 105 -0.82 13.68 -5.56
N LEU A 106 -1.83 14.40 -6.05
CA LEU A 106 -1.72 15.79 -6.47
C LEU A 106 -1.33 16.69 -5.29
N GLN A 107 -2.04 16.59 -4.17
CA GLN A 107 -1.71 17.39 -2.97
C GLN A 107 -0.29 17.11 -2.47
N LEU A 108 0.16 15.86 -2.54
CA LEU A 108 1.54 15.51 -2.21
C LEU A 108 2.53 16.17 -3.18
N ALA A 109 2.28 16.12 -4.49
CA ALA A 109 3.13 16.74 -5.50
C ALA A 109 3.22 18.27 -5.34
N ILE A 110 2.10 18.93 -5.09
CA ILE A 110 2.03 20.38 -4.82
C ILE A 110 2.86 20.73 -3.58
N LYS A 111 2.67 19.99 -2.48
CA LYS A 111 3.40 20.22 -1.23
C LYS A 111 4.90 20.08 -1.40
N LEU A 112 5.34 19.13 -2.22
CA LEU A 112 6.75 18.90 -2.52
C LEU A 112 7.31 19.89 -3.54
N LYS A 113 6.45 20.63 -4.25
CA LYS A 113 6.81 21.46 -5.40
C LYS A 113 7.59 20.66 -6.44
N ASP A 114 7.11 19.45 -6.72
CA ASP A 114 7.77 18.48 -7.59
C ASP A 114 7.07 18.47 -8.97
N PRO A 115 7.69 19.03 -10.02
CA PRO A 115 7.08 19.13 -11.34
C PRO A 115 6.91 17.76 -12.02
N GLU A 116 7.80 16.80 -11.76
CA GLU A 116 7.71 15.45 -12.34
C GLU A 116 6.50 14.71 -11.76
N LYS A 117 6.29 14.80 -10.44
CA LYS A 117 5.12 14.21 -9.79
C LYS A 117 3.82 14.89 -10.21
N LEU A 118 3.80 16.22 -10.39
CA LEU A 118 2.64 16.94 -10.93
C LEU A 118 2.28 16.45 -12.33
N THR A 119 3.29 16.37 -13.21
CA THR A 119 3.13 15.87 -14.58
C THR A 119 2.66 14.42 -14.59
N SER A 120 3.17 13.59 -13.68
CA SER A 120 2.74 12.20 -13.53
C SER A 120 1.26 12.10 -13.16
N VAL A 121 0.78 12.91 -12.21
CA VAL A 121 -0.65 12.94 -11.86
C VAL A 121 -1.48 13.38 -13.07
N ARG A 122 -1.10 14.48 -13.73
CA ARG A 122 -1.81 15.00 -14.91
C ARG A 122 -1.93 13.95 -16.02
N ASN A 123 -0.86 13.21 -16.31
CA ASN A 123 -0.84 12.26 -17.43
C ASN A 123 -1.56 10.94 -17.14
N LEU A 124 -1.63 10.54 -15.87
CA LEU A 124 -2.22 9.27 -15.46
C LEU A 124 -3.68 9.41 -15.01
N CYS A 125 -4.09 10.61 -14.61
CA CYS A 125 -5.45 10.87 -14.17
C CYS A 125 -6.40 10.97 -15.37
N ASN A 126 -7.57 10.33 -15.27
CA ASN A 126 -8.66 10.43 -16.25
C ASN A 126 -9.74 11.45 -15.85
N ASP A 127 -9.53 12.20 -14.76
CA ASP A 127 -10.49 13.19 -14.24
C ASP A 127 -10.05 14.60 -14.65
N ASP A 128 -10.85 15.23 -15.52
CA ASP A 128 -10.60 16.59 -16.03
C ASP A 128 -10.44 17.62 -14.91
N ASN A 129 -11.15 17.47 -13.79
CA ASN A 129 -11.02 18.39 -12.67
C ASN A 129 -9.64 18.29 -12.00
N ILE A 130 -9.13 17.08 -11.80
CA ILE A 130 -7.81 16.86 -11.20
C ILE A 130 -6.71 17.31 -12.17
N CYS A 131 -6.87 17.05 -13.47
CA CYS A 131 -5.95 17.54 -14.50
C CYS A 131 -5.89 19.07 -14.52
N ASN A 132 -7.04 19.75 -14.50
CA ASN A 132 -7.10 21.21 -14.44
C ASN A 132 -6.46 21.77 -13.16
N GLN A 133 -6.63 21.11 -12.02
CA GLN A 133 -5.96 21.50 -10.78
C GLN A 133 -4.44 21.30 -10.84
N ALA A 134 -3.96 20.21 -11.45
CA ALA A 134 -2.54 19.98 -11.66
C ALA A 134 -1.92 21.06 -12.55
N ASP A 135 -2.63 21.47 -13.61
CA ASP A 135 -2.19 22.52 -14.54
C ASP A 135 -2.09 23.88 -13.85
N LYS A 136 -3.14 24.23 -13.10
CA LYS A 136 -3.17 25.47 -12.34
C LYS A 136 -2.05 25.50 -11.31
N ALA A 137 -1.82 24.40 -10.59
CA ALA A 137 -0.72 24.31 -9.63
C ALA A 137 0.65 24.42 -10.31
N ALA A 138 0.82 23.85 -11.50
CA ALA A 138 2.05 23.98 -12.27
C ALA A 138 2.33 25.43 -12.70
N MET A 139 1.29 26.18 -13.09
CA MET A 139 1.40 27.62 -13.39
C MET A 139 1.70 28.44 -12.13
N GLU A 140 0.99 28.20 -11.04
CA GLU A 140 1.19 28.93 -9.76
C GLU A 140 2.59 28.72 -9.18
N LEU A 141 3.18 27.55 -9.41
CA LEU A 141 4.55 27.22 -8.99
C LEU A 141 5.62 27.67 -10.01
N GLY A 142 5.21 28.21 -11.18
CA GLY A 142 6.12 28.74 -12.20
C GLY A 142 6.81 27.66 -13.05
N PHE A 143 6.25 26.46 -13.13
CA PHE A 143 6.81 25.38 -13.96
C PHE A 143 6.39 25.46 -15.43
N VAL A 144 5.32 26.21 -15.72
CA VAL A 144 4.76 26.41 -17.05
C VAL A 144 4.34 27.88 -17.19
N SER A 145 4.59 28.46 -18.36
CA SER A 145 4.30 29.86 -18.70
C SER A 145 2.96 30.03 -19.42
#